data_AF-A0A1H1ILI5-F1
#
_entry.id   AF-A0A1H1ILI5-F1
#
_cell.length_a   1.000
_cell.length_b   1.000
_cell.length_c   1.000
_cell.angle_alpha   90.00
_cell.angle_beta   90.00
_cell.angle_gamma   90.00
#
_symmetry.space_group_name_H-M   'P 1'
#
loop_
_entity.id
_entity.type
_entity.pdbx_description
1 polymer ?
#
loop_
_entity_poly.entity_id
_entity_poly.type
_entity_poly.pdbx_seq_one_letter_code
_entity_poly.pdbx_strand_id
1 'polypeptide(L)'
;MSKSEQKLADVTGQFTQVVRDGRKLSDTDWSNGRIILSNKRVVIATNSGKRTIALPQIQSIRGRYDVNQTVAKVSDYISINAGNNVYLVSMGNVEEFELQLQKAILDGEIVLIKHPAVKGGVVQETSWEKARVKINEGVANFAVESGSLVQIEVDDVGTVESDERQIRGQERPVIEAEHTKEGSSVQTYLSGGAQNCAILKSVLDRGAEKNSSQIDLSGKEEEVLMAIYSGVSPFEVPEFLDIDTDEVEEIYERLVELDVLEEVRIRREVALKPRGRNIASEAMSSK
;
A
#
# COMPACT_ATOMS: atom_id res chain seq x y z
N MET A 1 -25.41 11.63 23.19
CA MET A 1 -25.54 12.98 22.62
C MET A 1 -24.79 13.02 21.31
N SER A 2 -25.42 13.38 20.20
CA SER A 2 -24.69 13.53 18.93
C SER A 2 -23.79 14.77 19.04
N LYS A 3 -22.50 14.63 18.72
CA LYS A 3 -21.61 15.79 18.65
C LYS A 3 -22.15 16.76 17.59
N SER A 4 -22.06 18.06 17.87
CA SER A 4 -22.33 19.10 16.86
C SER A 4 -21.43 18.88 15.65
N GLU A 5 -21.94 19.19 14.45
CA GLU A 5 -21.12 19.10 13.24
C GLU A 5 -20.01 20.16 13.31
N GLN A 6 -18.76 19.74 13.11
CA GLN A 6 -17.59 20.59 13.15
C GLN A 6 -16.79 20.41 11.87
N LYS A 7 -16.33 21.53 11.30
CA LYS A 7 -15.46 21.54 10.13
C LYS A 7 -14.06 21.09 10.54
N LEU A 8 -13.50 20.16 9.79
CA LEU A 8 -12.16 19.60 10.00
C LEU A 8 -11.19 20.10 8.92
N ALA A 9 -11.65 20.16 7.65
CA ALA A 9 -10.86 20.66 6.53
C ALA A 9 -11.71 21.54 5.61
N ASP A 10 -11.04 22.47 4.92
CA ASP A 10 -11.67 23.40 3.98
C ASP A 10 -10.65 23.86 2.94
N VAL A 11 -10.66 23.20 1.78
CA VAL A 11 -9.63 23.38 0.76
C VAL A 11 -10.24 23.55 -0.62
N THR A 12 -9.47 24.09 -1.56
CA THR A 12 -9.79 24.07 -2.98
C THR A 12 -9.08 22.91 -3.64
N GLY A 13 -9.75 22.26 -4.58
CA GLY A 13 -9.20 21.10 -5.27
C GLY A 13 -9.97 20.75 -6.53
N GLN A 14 -9.61 19.61 -7.10
CA GLN A 14 -10.26 19.03 -8.25
C GLN A 14 -10.99 17.76 -7.82
N PHE A 15 -12.12 17.51 -8.45
CA PHE A 15 -12.94 16.34 -8.18
C PHE A 15 -13.49 15.76 -9.46
N THR A 16 -13.55 14.44 -9.52
CA THR A 16 -14.31 13.74 -10.55
C THR A 16 -14.99 12.49 -9.97
N GLN A 17 -16.06 12.05 -10.62
CA GLN A 17 -16.73 10.81 -10.27
C GLN A 17 -16.41 9.79 -11.36
N VAL A 18 -15.87 8.64 -10.98
CA VAL A 18 -15.46 7.58 -11.92
C VAL A 18 -16.41 6.39 -11.93
N VAL A 19 -17.17 6.20 -10.85
CA VAL A 19 -18.26 5.23 -10.78
C VAL A 19 -19.51 5.90 -10.23
N ARG A 20 -20.64 5.71 -10.92
CA ARG A 20 -21.96 6.17 -10.49
C ARG A 20 -22.93 5.01 -10.50
N ASP A 21 -23.53 4.73 -9.35
CA ASP A 21 -24.50 3.64 -9.16
C ASP A 21 -24.01 2.30 -9.74
N GLY A 22 -22.74 1.97 -9.49
CA GLY A 22 -22.06 0.75 -9.93
C GLY A 22 -21.58 0.77 -11.38
N ARG A 23 -21.85 1.83 -12.15
CA ARG A 23 -21.44 1.95 -13.55
C ARG A 23 -20.20 2.83 -13.69
N LYS A 24 -19.17 2.30 -14.36
CA LYS A 24 -17.98 3.09 -14.74
C LYS A 24 -18.39 4.19 -15.72
N LEU A 25 -17.88 5.40 -15.51
CA LEU A 25 -18.12 6.55 -16.38
C LEU A 25 -16.98 6.65 -17.40
N SER A 26 -17.31 6.81 -18.69
CA SER A 26 -16.36 6.81 -19.81
C SER A 26 -15.68 8.16 -20.03
N ASP A 27 -16.37 9.27 -19.73
CA ASP A 27 -15.85 10.64 -19.79
C ASP A 27 -15.93 11.27 -18.40
N THR A 28 -14.78 11.52 -17.78
CA THR A 28 -14.68 12.00 -16.40
C THR A 28 -13.81 13.26 -16.33
N ASP A 29 -14.38 14.39 -16.75
CA ASP A 29 -13.71 15.67 -16.62
C ASP A 29 -13.58 16.10 -15.16
N TRP A 30 -12.37 16.51 -14.80
CA TRP A 30 -12.08 17.09 -13.50
C TRP A 30 -12.76 18.44 -13.34
N SER A 31 -13.53 18.59 -12.26
CA SER A 31 -14.19 19.83 -11.89
C SER A 31 -13.44 20.50 -10.75
N ASN A 32 -13.09 21.77 -10.91
CA ASN A 32 -12.58 22.58 -9.81
C ASN A 32 -13.70 22.87 -8.81
N GLY A 33 -13.37 22.84 -7.52
CA GLY A 33 -14.34 23.11 -6.47
C GLY A 33 -13.72 23.30 -5.10
N ARG A 34 -14.58 23.63 -4.14
CA ARG A 34 -14.25 23.69 -2.72
C ARG A 34 -14.66 22.38 -2.05
N ILE A 35 -13.75 21.78 -1.30
CA ILE A 35 -13.88 20.49 -0.64
C ILE A 35 -13.81 20.73 0.86
N ILE A 36 -14.88 20.36 1.56
CA ILE A 36 -15.05 20.60 2.99
C ILE A 36 -15.24 19.25 3.67
N LEU A 37 -14.34 18.92 4.60
CA LEU A 37 -14.48 17.79 5.49
C LEU A 37 -15.05 18.27 6.82
N SER A 38 -16.04 17.54 7.33
CA SER A 38 -16.55 17.68 8.69
C SER A 38 -16.49 16.34 9.41
N ASN A 39 -16.73 16.32 10.71
CA ASN A 39 -16.91 15.09 11.49
C ASN A 39 -18.18 14.28 11.13
N LYS A 40 -18.88 14.61 10.03
CA LYS A 40 -20.10 13.91 9.56
C LYS A 40 -20.11 13.62 8.07
N ARG A 41 -19.42 14.42 7.25
CA ARG A 41 -19.48 14.32 5.78
C ARG A 41 -18.34 15.04 5.08
N VAL A 42 -18.08 14.61 3.85
CA VAL A 42 -17.35 15.37 2.83
C VAL A 42 -18.36 16.11 1.96
N VAL A 43 -18.14 17.40 1.74
CA VAL A 43 -18.97 18.25 0.89
C VAL A 43 -18.10 18.83 -0.22
N ILE A 44 -18.57 18.69 -1.46
CA ILE A 44 -17.87 19.20 -2.64
C ILE A 44 -18.79 20.21 -3.31
N ALA A 45 -18.34 21.45 -3.41
CA ALA A 45 -19.07 22.54 -4.05
C ALA A 45 -18.34 22.97 -5.31
N THR A 46 -18.97 22.76 -6.45
CA THR A 46 -18.49 23.18 -7.78
C THR A 46 -19.46 24.21 -8.38
N ASN A 47 -19.08 24.82 -9.50
CA ASN A 47 -19.97 25.71 -10.25
C ASN A 47 -21.21 24.97 -10.80
N SER A 48 -21.11 23.65 -10.98
CA SER A 48 -22.19 22.78 -11.47
C SER A 48 -23.09 22.24 -10.36
N GLY A 49 -22.76 22.48 -9.08
CA GLY A 49 -23.64 22.17 -7.96
C GLY A 49 -22.89 21.66 -6.72
N LYS A 50 -23.66 21.06 -5.81
CA LYS A 50 -23.17 20.52 -4.54
C LYS A 50 -23.29 19.01 -4.52
N ARG A 51 -22.25 18.34 -4.03
CA ARG A 51 -22.23 16.91 -3.69
C ARG A 51 -21.92 16.75 -2.21
N THR A 52 -22.48 15.71 -1.60
CA THR A 52 -22.31 15.42 -0.18
C THR A 52 -22.22 13.93 0.00
N ILE A 53 -21.14 13.49 0.65
CA ILE A 53 -20.85 12.10 0.96
C ILE A 53 -20.84 12.00 2.48
N ALA A 54 -21.81 11.29 3.06
CA ALA A 54 -21.81 11.09 4.52
C ALA A 54 -20.65 10.17 4.90
N LEU A 55 -19.93 10.47 5.99
CA LEU A 55 -18.82 9.62 6.44
C LEU A 55 -19.23 8.16 6.60
N PRO A 56 -20.40 7.80 7.18
CA PRO A 56 -20.83 6.39 7.29
C PRO A 56 -21.02 5.64 5.96
N GLN A 57 -21.05 6.35 4.83
CA GLN A 57 -21.16 5.73 3.51
C GLN A 57 -19.80 5.38 2.90
N ILE A 58 -18.70 5.92 3.45
CA ILE A 58 -17.35 5.71 2.91
C ILE A 58 -16.87 4.32 3.32
N GLN A 59 -16.64 3.46 2.33
CA GLN A 59 -16.24 2.07 2.53
C GLN A 59 -14.73 1.89 2.40
N SER A 60 -14.06 2.65 1.54
CA SER A 60 -12.60 2.64 1.46
C SER A 60 -12.07 3.99 0.98
N ILE A 61 -10.83 4.27 1.36
CA ILE A 61 -10.05 5.41 0.90
C ILE A 61 -8.74 4.83 0.34
N ARG A 62 -8.35 5.20 -0.87
CA ARG A 62 -7.09 4.71 -1.44
C ARG A 62 -6.32 5.87 -2.06
N GLY A 63 -5.02 5.89 -1.86
CA GLY A 63 -4.13 6.79 -2.60
C GLY A 63 -4.06 6.43 -4.09
N ARG A 64 -3.30 7.21 -4.85
CA ARG A 64 -3.01 6.98 -6.26
C ARG A 64 -2.02 5.81 -6.42
N TYR A 65 -2.48 4.58 -6.18
CA TYR A 65 -1.66 3.38 -6.40
C TYR A 65 -2.36 2.31 -7.25
N ASP A 66 -3.54 2.60 -7.81
CA ASP A 66 -4.25 1.69 -8.70
C ASP A 66 -3.77 1.86 -10.17
N VAL A 67 -3.21 0.79 -10.73
CA VAL A 67 -2.43 0.66 -11.98
C VAL A 67 -3.25 0.88 -13.27
N ASN A 68 -4.38 1.58 -13.21
CA ASN A 68 -5.15 1.92 -14.41
C ASN A 68 -4.87 3.36 -14.86
N GLN A 69 -3.96 3.49 -15.83
CA GLN A 69 -3.48 4.73 -16.45
C GLN A 69 -4.54 5.51 -17.28
N THR A 70 -5.84 5.40 -17.00
CA THR A 70 -6.88 6.09 -17.78
C THR A 70 -7.26 7.47 -17.22
N VAL A 71 -6.92 7.78 -15.96
CA VAL A 71 -7.17 9.09 -15.33
C VAL A 71 -5.88 9.91 -15.23
N ALA A 72 -5.15 10.04 -16.34
CA ALA A 72 -3.77 10.54 -16.38
C ALA A 72 -3.60 12.08 -16.36
N LYS A 73 -4.59 12.87 -15.94
CA LYS A 73 -4.48 14.35 -15.98
C LYS A 73 -4.05 15.02 -14.66
N VAL A 74 -4.20 14.35 -13.53
CA VAL A 74 -3.87 14.91 -12.20
C VAL A 74 -2.97 13.93 -11.45
N SER A 75 -1.80 14.42 -11.03
CA SER A 75 -0.70 13.60 -10.51
C SER A 75 -0.88 13.13 -9.08
N ASP A 76 -1.78 13.73 -8.31
CA ASP A 76 -1.93 13.43 -6.89
C ASP A 76 -3.42 13.48 -6.48
N TYR A 77 -3.99 12.34 -6.12
CA TYR A 77 -5.40 12.20 -5.78
C TYR A 77 -5.66 11.02 -4.85
N ILE A 78 -6.77 11.08 -4.12
CA ILE A 78 -7.34 9.95 -3.37
C ILE A 78 -8.65 9.49 -4.01
N SER A 79 -8.88 8.19 -3.98
CA SER A 79 -10.13 7.54 -4.33
C SER A 79 -10.96 7.34 -3.06
N ILE A 80 -12.18 7.85 -3.06
CA ILE A 80 -13.17 7.67 -2.00
C ILE A 80 -14.28 6.78 -2.55
N ASN A 81 -14.32 5.54 -2.07
CA ASN A 81 -15.41 4.62 -2.36
C ASN A 81 -16.55 4.87 -1.36
N ALA A 82 -17.72 5.25 -1.87
CA ALA A 82 -18.94 5.44 -1.12
C ALA A 82 -20.05 4.47 -1.60
N GLY A 83 -19.79 3.16 -1.49
CA GLY A 83 -20.70 2.10 -1.91
C GLY A 83 -20.70 1.95 -3.44
N ASN A 84 -21.83 2.24 -4.07
CA ASN A 84 -21.95 2.15 -5.52
C ASN A 84 -21.34 3.36 -6.26
N ASN A 85 -20.68 4.26 -5.55
CA ASN A 85 -20.10 5.48 -6.11
C ASN A 85 -18.62 5.57 -5.77
N VAL A 86 -17.79 5.92 -6.74
CA VAL A 86 -16.35 6.14 -6.54
C VAL A 86 -15.98 7.52 -7.04
N TYR A 87 -15.31 8.26 -6.17
CA TYR A 87 -14.93 9.64 -6.37
C TYR A 87 -13.43 9.79 -6.30
N LEU A 88 -12.84 10.58 -7.20
CA LEU A 88 -11.45 10.97 -7.13
C LEU A 88 -11.37 12.42 -6.69
N VAL A 89 -10.51 12.70 -5.71
CA VAL A 89 -10.32 14.02 -5.11
C VAL A 89 -8.85 14.35 -5.12
N SER A 90 -8.50 15.51 -5.68
CA SER A 90 -7.14 16.03 -5.71
C SER A 90 -7.07 17.41 -5.06
N MET A 91 -6.04 17.67 -4.28
CA MET A 91 -5.70 18.98 -3.71
C MET A 91 -4.20 19.06 -3.43
N GLY A 92 -3.71 20.24 -3.05
CA GLY A 92 -2.26 20.46 -2.85
C GLY A 92 -1.61 19.63 -1.72
N ASN A 93 -2.37 19.16 -0.73
CA ASN A 93 -1.90 18.22 0.29
C ASN A 93 -2.95 17.12 0.48
N VAL A 94 -2.96 16.14 -0.44
CA VAL A 94 -3.98 15.10 -0.45
C VAL A 94 -3.80 14.10 0.71
N GLU A 95 -2.55 13.81 1.09
CA GLU A 95 -2.24 12.89 2.19
C GLU A 95 -2.72 13.42 3.54
N GLU A 96 -2.56 14.72 3.80
CA GLU A 96 -3.11 15.34 5.01
C GLU A 96 -4.64 15.27 5.04
N PHE A 97 -5.28 15.49 3.89
CA PHE A 97 -6.74 15.38 3.78
C PHE A 97 -7.21 13.93 3.99
N GLU A 98 -6.51 12.95 3.43
CA GLU A 98 -6.75 11.53 3.65
C GLU A 98 -6.63 11.16 5.13
N LEU A 99 -5.54 11.56 5.79
CA LEU A 99 -5.33 11.32 7.22
C LEU A 99 -6.45 11.94 8.05
N GLN A 100 -6.86 13.17 7.75
CA GLN A 100 -7.97 13.82 8.44
C GLN A 100 -9.30 13.08 8.23
N LEU A 101 -9.55 12.55 7.03
CA LEU A 101 -10.73 11.77 6.70
C LEU A 101 -10.74 10.43 7.44
N GLN A 102 -9.63 9.70 7.44
CA GLN A 102 -9.45 8.45 8.18
C GLN A 102 -9.67 8.67 9.68
N LYS A 103 -9.06 9.73 10.26
CA LYS A 103 -9.27 10.11 11.67
C LYS A 103 -10.72 10.46 11.96
N ALA A 104 -11.41 11.16 11.06
CA ALA A 104 -12.81 11.51 11.24
C ALA A 104 -13.73 10.28 11.31
N ILE A 105 -13.33 9.17 10.68
CA ILE A 105 -14.08 7.90 10.70
C ILE A 105 -13.65 7.00 11.87
N LEU A 106 -12.36 6.89 12.15
CA LEU A 106 -11.81 5.88 13.06
C LEU A 106 -11.47 6.39 14.48
N ASP A 107 -11.15 7.68 14.67
CA ASP A 107 -10.66 8.15 15.98
C ASP A 107 -11.72 7.99 17.06
N GLY A 108 -11.39 7.19 18.08
CA GLY A 108 -12.26 6.92 19.22
C GLY A 108 -13.24 5.78 19.01
N GLU A 109 -13.32 5.20 17.81
CA GLU A 109 -14.08 3.98 17.54
C GLU A 109 -13.55 2.82 18.40
N ILE A 110 -14.44 1.90 18.74
CA ILE A 110 -14.10 0.69 19.50
C ILE A 110 -14.10 -0.50 18.54
N VAL A 111 -12.98 -1.19 18.48
CA VAL A 111 -12.80 -2.45 17.75
C VAL A 111 -12.46 -3.57 18.72
N LEU A 112 -12.57 -4.81 18.26
CA LEU A 112 -11.97 -5.96 18.91
C LEU A 112 -10.57 -6.17 18.33
N ILE A 113 -9.61 -6.46 19.18
CA ILE A 113 -8.22 -6.75 18.82
C ILE A 113 -7.80 -8.07 19.43
N LYS A 114 -7.01 -8.85 18.70
CA LYS A 114 -6.25 -10.00 19.19
C LYS A 114 -4.79 -9.81 18.76
N HIS A 115 -3.92 -9.51 19.72
CA HIS A 115 -2.52 -9.16 19.47
C HIS A 115 -1.56 -9.73 20.53
N PRO A 116 -0.41 -10.30 20.12
CA PRO A 116 -0.21 -10.90 18.79
C PRO A 116 -1.15 -12.11 18.66
N ALA A 117 -1.77 -12.29 17.50
CA ALA A 117 -2.49 -13.52 17.17
C ALA A 117 -1.54 -14.63 16.69
N VAL A 118 -0.47 -14.24 15.98
CA VAL A 118 0.62 -15.10 15.53
C VAL A 118 1.93 -14.38 15.79
N LYS A 119 3.00 -15.11 16.16
CA LYS A 119 4.36 -14.59 16.27
C LYS A 119 5.33 -15.59 15.66
N GLY A 120 6.09 -15.17 14.65
CA GLY A 120 7.03 -16.05 13.92
C GLY A 120 6.38 -17.32 13.37
N GLY A 121 5.15 -17.21 12.83
CA GLY A 121 4.38 -18.35 12.32
C GLY A 121 3.67 -19.20 13.38
N VAL A 122 3.86 -18.94 14.67
CA VAL A 122 3.22 -19.70 15.76
C VAL A 122 1.99 -18.95 16.28
N VAL A 123 0.83 -19.59 16.23
CA VAL A 123 -0.43 -19.07 16.80
C VAL A 123 -0.28 -18.89 18.31
N GLN A 124 -0.76 -17.75 18.81
CA GLN A 124 -0.67 -17.38 20.21
C GLN A 124 -2.00 -17.58 20.94
N GLU A 125 -1.92 -17.94 22.21
CA GLU A 125 -3.06 -18.08 23.14
C GLU A 125 -3.53 -16.70 23.66
N THR A 126 -3.81 -15.78 22.74
CA THR A 126 -4.36 -14.45 23.03
C THR A 126 -5.87 -14.41 22.77
N SER A 127 -6.58 -13.62 23.58
CA SER A 127 -8.04 -13.47 23.50
C SER A 127 -8.44 -12.17 22.82
N TRP A 128 -9.69 -12.08 22.39
CA TRP A 128 -10.25 -10.86 21.80
C TRP A 128 -10.62 -9.83 22.88
N GLU A 129 -9.94 -8.69 22.85
CA GLU A 129 -10.14 -7.57 23.76
C GLU A 129 -10.71 -6.37 23.02
N LYS A 130 -11.40 -5.46 23.72
CA LYS A 130 -11.77 -4.17 23.13
C LYS A 130 -10.54 -3.26 23.07
N ALA A 131 -10.42 -2.52 21.98
CA ALA A 131 -9.46 -1.44 21.86
C ALA A 131 -10.08 -0.19 21.27
N ARG A 132 -9.63 0.97 21.76
CA ARG A 132 -9.96 2.28 21.18
C ARG A 132 -8.94 2.63 20.11
N VAL A 133 -9.42 2.94 18.91
CA VAL A 133 -8.60 3.29 17.76
C VAL A 133 -8.15 4.76 17.82
N LYS A 134 -6.90 5.00 17.44
CA LYS A 134 -6.34 6.33 17.21
C LYS A 134 -5.39 6.30 16.01
N ILE A 135 -5.72 7.05 14.97
CA ILE A 135 -4.91 7.14 13.75
C ILE A 135 -4.01 8.39 13.82
N ASN A 136 -2.71 8.17 13.63
CA ASN A 136 -1.71 9.22 13.46
C ASN A 136 -0.99 9.02 12.14
N GLU A 137 -0.17 9.99 11.75
CA GLU A 137 0.70 9.87 10.59
C GLU A 137 1.61 8.63 10.74
N GLY A 138 1.55 7.72 9.77
CA GLY A 138 2.39 6.52 9.73
C GLY A 138 2.08 5.43 10.75
N VAL A 139 1.10 5.59 11.65
CA VAL A 139 0.86 4.59 12.71
C VAL A 139 -0.61 4.49 13.12
N ALA A 140 -1.12 3.26 13.19
CA ALA A 140 -2.40 2.92 13.77
C ALA A 140 -2.22 2.48 15.23
N ASN A 141 -2.86 3.19 16.16
CA ASN A 141 -2.74 2.94 17.59
C ASN A 141 -4.03 2.35 18.16
N PHE A 142 -3.89 1.38 19.05
CA PHE A 142 -4.98 0.65 19.68
C PHE A 142 -4.76 0.62 21.19
N ALA A 143 -5.50 1.45 21.92
CA ALA A 143 -5.49 1.43 23.38
C ALA A 143 -6.40 0.30 23.86
N VAL A 144 -5.80 -0.80 24.32
CA VAL A 144 -6.49 -2.04 24.71
C VAL A 144 -7.09 -1.90 26.11
N GLU A 145 -8.25 -2.52 26.35
CA GLU A 145 -8.96 -2.42 27.63
C GLU A 145 -8.17 -2.96 28.84
N SER A 146 -7.20 -3.86 28.62
CA SER A 146 -6.24 -4.32 29.64
C SER A 146 -5.19 -3.29 30.05
N GLY A 147 -5.14 -2.13 29.39
CA GLY A 147 -4.19 -1.05 29.68
C GLY A 147 -2.91 -1.09 28.84
N SER A 148 -2.80 -2.03 27.90
CA SER A 148 -1.71 -2.06 26.92
C SER A 148 -1.99 -1.15 25.72
N LEU A 149 -0.92 -0.68 25.08
CA LEU A 149 -0.99 0.03 23.80
C LEU A 149 -0.39 -0.85 22.72
N VAL A 150 -1.20 -1.21 21.72
CA VAL A 150 -0.73 -1.87 20.51
C VAL A 150 -0.57 -0.82 19.42
N GLN A 151 0.60 -0.80 18.80
CA GLN A 151 0.92 0.10 17.70
C GLN A 151 1.26 -0.77 16.49
N ILE A 152 0.71 -0.38 15.33
CA ILE A 152 1.06 -0.96 14.03
C ILE A 152 1.61 0.20 13.22
N GLU A 153 2.92 0.22 13.01
CA GLU A 153 3.57 1.15 12.10
C GLU A 153 3.20 0.75 10.69
N VAL A 154 2.61 1.69 9.93
CA VAL A 154 2.09 1.41 8.59
C VAL A 154 3.24 0.96 7.69
N ASP A 155 4.39 1.62 7.76
CA ASP A 155 5.56 1.26 6.95
C ASP A 155 6.21 -0.08 7.36
N ASP A 156 5.77 -0.74 8.44
CA ASP A 156 6.21 -2.10 8.83
C ASP A 156 5.18 -3.20 8.48
N VAL A 157 4.04 -2.83 7.87
CA VAL A 157 3.00 -3.79 7.48
C VAL A 157 3.41 -4.49 6.19
N GLY A 158 3.45 -5.82 6.19
CA GLY A 158 3.75 -6.62 5.00
C GLY A 158 2.50 -7.00 4.21
N THR A 159 1.50 -7.57 4.89
CA THR A 159 0.27 -8.08 4.26
C THR A 159 -0.95 -7.74 5.12
N VAL A 160 -2.07 -7.42 4.48
CA VAL A 160 -3.36 -7.24 5.15
C VAL A 160 -4.46 -8.01 4.43
N GLU A 161 -4.96 -9.06 5.08
CA GLU A 161 -6.03 -9.90 4.55
C GLU A 161 -7.37 -9.60 5.24
N SER A 162 -8.46 -9.92 4.55
CA SER A 162 -9.82 -9.86 5.09
C SER A 162 -10.36 -11.27 5.24
N ASP A 163 -11.00 -11.54 6.37
CA ASP A 163 -11.59 -12.85 6.70
C ASP A 163 -12.93 -12.66 7.44
N GLU A 164 -13.68 -13.74 7.63
CA GLU A 164 -14.87 -13.79 8.48
C GLU A 164 -14.70 -14.86 9.56
N ARG A 165 -14.84 -14.47 10.83
CA ARG A 165 -14.62 -15.40 11.96
C ARG A 165 -15.73 -15.34 12.99
N GLN A 166 -15.96 -16.47 13.65
CA GLN A 166 -16.89 -16.54 14.78
C GLN A 166 -16.25 -15.94 16.03
N ILE A 167 -16.68 -14.73 16.41
CA ILE A 167 -16.17 -13.99 17.56
C ILE A 167 -17.34 -13.73 18.52
N ARG A 168 -17.22 -14.26 19.75
CA ARG A 168 -18.25 -14.16 20.79
C ARG A 168 -19.63 -14.68 20.31
N GLY A 169 -19.61 -15.79 19.55
CA GLY A 169 -20.82 -16.46 19.05
C GLY A 169 -21.49 -15.80 17.85
N GLN A 170 -20.89 -14.75 17.26
CA GLN A 170 -21.39 -14.08 16.05
C GLN A 170 -20.32 -14.14 14.97
N GLU A 171 -20.73 -14.33 13.72
CA GLU A 171 -19.87 -14.14 12.57
C GLU A 171 -19.56 -12.64 12.41
N ARG A 172 -18.29 -12.29 12.30
CA ARG A 172 -17.84 -10.90 12.21
C ARG A 172 -16.73 -10.79 11.17
N PRO A 173 -16.64 -9.65 10.46
CA PRO A 173 -15.50 -9.36 9.61
C PRO A 173 -14.24 -9.20 10.47
N VAL A 174 -13.13 -9.72 9.97
CA VAL A 174 -11.80 -9.64 10.55
C VAL A 174 -10.83 -9.11 9.50
N ILE A 175 -9.90 -8.27 9.92
CA ILE A 175 -8.71 -7.97 9.13
C ILE A 175 -7.50 -8.54 9.85
N GLU A 176 -6.60 -9.15 9.08
CA GLU A 176 -5.40 -9.80 9.56
C GLU A 176 -4.20 -9.01 9.04
N ALA A 177 -3.56 -8.25 9.92
CA ALA A 177 -2.41 -7.43 9.57
C ALA A 177 -1.14 -8.13 10.03
N GLU A 178 -0.30 -8.54 9.08
CA GLU A 178 1.07 -8.97 9.33
C GLU A 178 1.99 -7.76 9.33
N HIS A 179 2.79 -7.61 10.39
CA HIS A 179 3.76 -6.51 10.53
C HIS A 179 4.98 -6.95 11.32
N THR A 180 6.09 -6.26 11.08
CA THR A 180 7.32 -6.45 11.86
C THR A 180 7.26 -5.64 13.14
N LYS A 181 7.54 -6.27 14.28
CA LYS A 181 7.69 -5.60 15.57
C LYS A 181 8.94 -6.09 16.27
N GLU A 182 9.84 -5.17 16.64
CA GLU A 182 11.12 -5.50 17.31
C GLU A 182 11.92 -6.56 16.54
N GLY A 183 11.90 -6.48 15.20
CA GLY A 183 12.60 -7.44 14.32
C GLY A 183 11.94 -8.82 14.18
N SER A 184 10.73 -9.01 14.74
CA SER A 184 9.96 -10.26 14.61
C SER A 184 8.67 -10.02 13.82
N SER A 185 8.33 -10.91 12.88
CA SER A 185 6.99 -10.92 12.25
C SER A 185 5.92 -11.33 13.27
N VAL A 186 4.88 -10.50 13.37
CA VAL A 186 3.68 -10.74 14.18
C VAL A 186 2.43 -10.48 13.36
N GLN A 187 1.35 -11.20 13.66
CA GLN A 187 0.03 -10.91 13.09
C GLN A 187 -0.91 -10.35 14.15
N THR A 188 -1.67 -9.33 13.77
CA THR A 188 -2.68 -8.69 14.59
C THR A 188 -4.03 -8.82 13.92
N TYR A 189 -5.00 -9.39 14.64
CA TYR A 189 -6.36 -9.50 14.12
C TYR A 189 -7.23 -8.40 14.70
N LEU A 190 -7.98 -7.72 13.83
CA LEU A 190 -8.87 -6.63 14.20
C LEU A 190 -10.28 -6.93 13.67
N SER A 191 -11.30 -6.67 14.48
CA SER A 191 -12.70 -6.86 14.09
C SER A 191 -13.56 -5.69 14.58
N GLY A 192 -14.53 -5.27 13.78
CA GLY A 192 -15.38 -4.11 14.07
C GLY A 192 -16.64 -4.10 13.21
N GLY A 193 -17.26 -2.92 13.07
CA GLY A 193 -18.24 -2.73 12.02
C GLY A 193 -17.58 -2.83 10.64
N ALA A 194 -18.35 -3.20 9.60
CA ALA A 194 -17.83 -3.36 8.24
C ALA A 194 -17.04 -2.13 7.74
N GLN A 195 -17.53 -0.92 8.04
CA GLN A 195 -16.82 0.32 7.74
C GLN A 195 -15.48 0.41 8.49
N ASN A 196 -15.45 0.15 9.79
CA ASN A 196 -14.22 0.26 10.58
C ASN A 196 -13.16 -0.72 10.06
N CYS A 197 -13.53 -1.97 9.76
CA CYS A 197 -12.62 -2.94 9.15
C CYS A 197 -12.11 -2.47 7.79
N ALA A 198 -12.99 -1.96 6.92
CA ALA A 198 -12.61 -1.56 5.58
C ALA A 198 -11.71 -0.30 5.57
N ILE A 199 -11.96 0.67 6.45
CA ILE A 199 -11.11 1.87 6.57
C ILE A 199 -9.79 1.53 7.29
N LEU A 200 -9.79 0.66 8.30
CA LEU A 200 -8.55 0.18 8.91
C LEU A 200 -7.70 -0.61 7.90
N LYS A 201 -8.33 -1.45 7.07
CA LYS A 201 -7.64 -2.14 5.98
C LYS A 201 -7.01 -1.12 5.04
N SER A 202 -7.76 -0.10 4.61
CA SER A 202 -7.25 0.99 3.76
C SER A 202 -6.03 1.72 4.36
N VAL A 203 -6.01 1.96 5.68
CA VAL A 203 -4.86 2.56 6.38
C VAL A 203 -3.64 1.64 6.33
N LEU A 204 -3.82 0.34 6.61
CA LEU A 204 -2.73 -0.62 6.71
C LEU A 204 -2.25 -1.14 5.35
N ASP A 205 -3.16 -1.21 4.36
CA ASP A 205 -2.87 -1.55 2.95
C ASP A 205 -1.83 -0.60 2.38
N ARG A 206 -1.81 0.68 2.78
CA ARG A 206 -0.76 1.61 2.31
C ARG A 206 0.64 1.14 2.66
N GLY A 207 0.78 0.51 3.82
CA GLY A 207 2.01 -0.12 4.27
C GLY A 207 2.31 -1.38 3.49
N ALA A 208 1.32 -2.28 3.45
CA ALA A 208 1.41 -3.52 2.71
C ALA A 208 1.74 -3.28 1.23
N GLU A 209 1.17 -2.27 0.57
CA GLU A 209 1.43 -1.93 -0.84
C GLU A 209 2.83 -1.33 -1.05
N LYS A 210 3.36 -0.58 -0.08
CA LYS A 210 4.76 -0.10 -0.13
C LYS A 210 5.75 -1.25 0.09
N ASN A 211 5.42 -2.17 0.99
CA ASN A 211 6.24 -3.31 1.35
C ASN A 211 5.93 -4.55 0.51
N SER A 212 4.90 -4.48 -0.34
CA SER A 212 4.45 -5.64 -1.08
C SER A 212 5.52 -5.95 -2.10
N SER A 213 6.17 -7.06 -1.88
CA SER A 213 6.83 -7.89 -2.88
C SER A 213 5.89 -8.37 -3.99
N GLN A 214 4.64 -7.87 -4.08
CA GLN A 214 3.77 -8.01 -5.27
C GLN A 214 4.21 -7.05 -6.38
N ILE A 215 5.47 -7.15 -6.71
CA ILE A 215 5.90 -6.87 -8.06
C ILE A 215 5.36 -8.04 -8.88
N ASP A 216 4.55 -7.75 -9.90
CA ASP A 216 4.12 -8.76 -10.86
C ASP A 216 5.33 -9.16 -11.69
N LEU A 217 6.07 -10.12 -11.15
CA LEU A 217 7.22 -10.72 -11.79
C LEU A 217 6.69 -11.74 -12.79
N SER A 218 7.13 -11.61 -14.03
CA SER A 218 7.02 -12.69 -14.99
C SER A 218 7.72 -13.94 -14.45
N GLY A 219 7.29 -15.13 -14.91
CA GLY A 219 7.90 -16.38 -14.46
C GLY A 219 9.43 -16.41 -14.63
N LYS A 220 9.97 -15.72 -15.65
CA LYS A 220 11.42 -15.59 -15.84
C LYS A 220 12.09 -14.72 -14.77
N GLU A 221 11.46 -13.61 -14.37
CA GLU A 221 11.99 -12.74 -13.31
C GLU A 221 11.98 -13.49 -11.96
N GLU A 222 10.95 -14.29 -11.67
CA GLU A 222 10.91 -15.17 -10.49
C GLU A 222 12.03 -16.23 -10.51
N GLU A 223 12.24 -16.89 -11.66
CA GLU A 223 13.31 -17.89 -11.82
C GLU A 223 14.71 -17.28 -11.60
N VAL A 224 14.95 -16.08 -12.13
CA VAL A 224 16.20 -15.33 -11.94
C VAL A 224 16.43 -14.98 -10.47
N LEU A 225 15.40 -14.49 -9.76
CA LEU A 225 15.48 -14.20 -8.33
C LEU A 225 15.75 -15.46 -7.51
N MET A 226 15.08 -16.56 -7.83
CA MET A 226 15.28 -17.84 -7.15
C MET A 226 16.69 -18.39 -7.37
N ALA A 227 17.28 -18.24 -8.55
CA ALA A 227 18.66 -18.62 -8.82
C ALA A 227 19.64 -17.86 -7.90
N ILE A 228 19.52 -16.53 -7.84
CA ILE A 228 20.34 -15.69 -6.93
C ILE A 228 20.13 -16.09 -5.47
N TYR A 229 18.88 -16.27 -5.04
CA TYR A 229 18.54 -16.65 -3.68
C TYR A 229 19.15 -18.00 -3.28
N SER A 230 19.23 -18.95 -4.22
CA SER A 230 19.86 -20.26 -4.00
C SER A 230 21.40 -20.22 -3.95
N GLY A 231 21.99 -19.05 -4.18
CA GLY A 231 23.44 -18.81 -4.12
C GLY A 231 24.15 -18.94 -5.47
N VAL A 232 23.42 -19.01 -6.59
CA VAL A 232 24.03 -18.95 -7.93
C VAL A 232 24.63 -17.56 -8.11
N SER A 233 25.88 -17.51 -8.58
CA SER A 233 26.55 -16.26 -8.90
C SER A 233 25.77 -15.52 -9.99
N PRO A 234 25.52 -14.19 -9.89
CA PRO A 234 24.81 -13.44 -10.93
C PRO A 234 25.41 -13.61 -12.34
N PHE A 235 26.73 -13.85 -12.44
CA PHE A 235 27.42 -14.10 -13.72
C PHE A 235 27.16 -15.49 -14.32
N GLU A 236 26.71 -16.44 -13.51
CA GLU A 236 26.42 -17.82 -13.91
C GLU A 236 24.92 -18.02 -14.16
N VAL A 237 24.07 -17.05 -13.80
CA VAL A 237 22.62 -17.13 -13.99
C VAL A 237 22.20 -17.33 -15.45
N PRO A 238 22.78 -16.64 -16.46
CA PRO A 238 22.45 -16.90 -17.87
C PRO A 238 22.68 -18.36 -18.27
N GLU A 239 23.83 -18.94 -17.89
CA GLU A 239 24.16 -20.34 -18.16
C GLU A 239 23.28 -21.30 -17.34
N PHE A 240 22.97 -20.96 -16.09
CA PHE A 240 22.17 -21.79 -15.18
C PHE A 240 20.71 -21.92 -15.62
N LEU A 241 20.12 -20.84 -16.14
CA LEU A 241 18.74 -20.82 -16.59
C LEU A 241 18.58 -21.06 -18.10
N ASP A 242 19.68 -21.21 -18.84
CA ASP A 242 19.70 -21.30 -20.32
C ASP A 242 19.00 -20.08 -20.97
N ILE A 243 19.30 -18.88 -20.46
CA ILE A 243 18.76 -17.60 -20.93
C ILE A 243 19.89 -16.74 -21.49
N ASP A 244 19.60 -15.91 -22.50
CA ASP A 244 20.57 -14.99 -23.08
C ASP A 244 21.09 -13.97 -22.04
N THR A 245 22.36 -13.60 -22.15
CA THR A 245 22.99 -12.67 -21.20
C THR A 245 22.34 -11.29 -21.25
N ASP A 246 22.00 -10.78 -22.43
CA ASP A 246 21.35 -9.48 -22.56
C ASP A 246 19.95 -9.50 -21.92
N GLU A 247 19.21 -10.62 -22.05
CA GLU A 247 17.89 -10.79 -21.43
C GLU A 247 17.98 -10.84 -19.89
N VAL A 248 18.99 -11.51 -19.34
CA VAL A 248 19.21 -11.53 -17.87
C VAL A 248 19.62 -10.16 -17.34
N GLU A 249 20.47 -9.42 -18.07
CA GLU A 249 20.86 -8.07 -17.66
C GLU A 249 19.66 -7.10 -17.69
N GLU A 250 18.76 -7.19 -18.69
CA GLU A 250 17.49 -6.43 -18.70
C GLU A 250 16.60 -6.77 -17.48
N ILE A 251 16.54 -8.05 -17.10
CA ILE A 251 15.83 -8.49 -15.90
C ILE A 251 16.49 -7.91 -14.63
N TYR A 252 17.82 -7.88 -14.54
CA TYR A 252 18.52 -7.26 -13.42
C TYR A 252 18.25 -5.78 -13.31
N GLU A 253 18.34 -5.04 -14.41
CA GLU A 253 18.02 -3.61 -14.44
C GLU A 253 16.60 -3.36 -13.93
N ARG A 254 15.63 -4.14 -14.43
CA ARG A 254 14.23 -4.03 -14.00
C ARG A 254 14.02 -4.40 -12.53
N LEU A 255 14.65 -5.46 -12.03
CA LEU A 255 14.57 -5.85 -10.62
C LEU A 255 15.22 -4.83 -9.68
N VAL A 256 16.26 -4.13 -10.13
CA VAL A 256 16.86 -3.00 -9.40
C VAL A 256 15.92 -1.79 -9.41
N GLU A 257 15.30 -1.47 -10.55
CA GLU A 257 14.29 -0.40 -10.64
C GLU A 257 13.07 -0.64 -9.73
N LEU A 258 12.72 -1.90 -9.53
CA LEU A 258 11.62 -2.33 -8.66
C LEU A 258 12.06 -2.51 -7.19
N ASP A 259 13.30 -2.12 -6.84
CA ASP A 259 13.87 -2.20 -5.49
C ASP A 259 13.92 -3.64 -4.92
N VAL A 260 14.01 -4.64 -5.79
CA VAL A 260 14.15 -6.08 -5.41
C VAL A 260 15.62 -6.48 -5.29
N LEU A 261 16.48 -5.90 -6.13
CA LEU A 261 17.92 -6.14 -6.14
C LEU A 261 18.68 -4.83 -5.92
N GLU A 262 19.83 -4.91 -5.27
CA GLU A 262 20.74 -3.78 -5.09
C GLU A 262 21.94 -3.89 -6.04
N GLU A 263 22.22 -2.83 -6.81
CA GLU A 263 23.41 -2.78 -7.66
C GLU A 263 24.69 -2.64 -6.80
N VAL A 264 25.45 -3.73 -6.68
CA VAL A 264 26.72 -3.72 -5.94
C VAL A 264 27.89 -3.21 -6.78
N ARG A 265 27.93 -3.54 -8.08
CA ARG A 265 28.98 -3.14 -9.03
C ARG A 265 28.60 -3.47 -10.48
N ILE A 266 29.02 -2.62 -11.42
CA ILE A 266 28.92 -2.89 -12.87
C ILE A 266 30.23 -3.44 -13.40
N ARG A 267 30.18 -4.54 -14.16
CA ARG A 267 31.32 -5.07 -14.93
C ARG A 267 31.05 -4.93 -16.41
N ARG A 268 32.11 -4.72 -17.21
CA ARG A 268 32.00 -4.58 -18.66
C ARG A 268 32.61 -5.77 -19.35
N GLU A 269 31.90 -6.33 -20.33
CA GLU A 269 32.52 -7.24 -21.29
C GLU A 269 33.48 -6.47 -22.21
N VAL A 270 34.68 -7.02 -22.41
CA VAL A 270 35.73 -6.38 -23.22
C VAL A 270 36.40 -7.40 -24.13
N ALA A 271 36.72 -6.95 -25.35
CA ALA A 271 37.49 -7.73 -26.31
C ALA A 271 38.73 -6.97 -26.78
N LEU A 272 39.83 -7.70 -27.01
CA LEU A 272 41.06 -7.12 -27.53
C LEU A 272 40.87 -6.59 -28.96
N LYS A 273 41.08 -5.28 -29.13
CA LYS A 273 41.26 -4.66 -30.45
C LYS A 273 42.60 -5.10 -31.08
N PRO A 274 42.77 -5.00 -32.42
CA PRO A 274 44.03 -5.37 -33.10
C PRO A 274 45.27 -4.74 -32.46
N ARG A 275 45.21 -3.45 -32.09
CA ARG A 275 46.30 -2.75 -31.38
C ARG A 275 46.64 -3.42 -30.04
N GLY A 276 45.65 -3.84 -29.27
CA GLY A 276 45.86 -4.54 -28.00
C GLY A 276 46.48 -5.92 -28.19
N ARG A 277 46.07 -6.64 -29.25
CA ARG A 277 46.70 -7.92 -29.63
C ARG A 277 48.18 -7.75 -29.96
N ASN A 278 48.54 -6.72 -30.73
CA ASN A 278 49.94 -6.45 -31.08
C ASN A 278 50.80 -6.13 -29.84
N ILE A 279 50.30 -5.29 -28.93
CA ILE A 279 50.99 -4.96 -27.67
C ILE A 279 51.20 -6.22 -26.81
N ALA A 280 50.18 -7.09 -26.72
CA ALA A 280 50.29 -8.34 -25.98
C ALA A 280 51.33 -9.29 -26.63
N SER A 281 51.36 -9.38 -27.96
CA SER A 281 52.35 -10.17 -28.69
C SER A 281 53.78 -9.67 -28.50
N GLU A 282 54.01 -8.35 -28.54
CA GLU A 282 55.31 -7.72 -28.26
C GLU A 282 55.77 -7.98 -26.82
N ALA A 283 54.84 -7.87 -25.84
CA ALA A 283 55.14 -8.16 -24.45
C ALA A 283 55.54 -9.64 -24.25
N MET A 284 54.90 -10.56 -24.98
CA MET A 284 55.23 -12.00 -24.91
C MET A 284 56.51 -12.37 -25.66
N SER A 285 56.89 -11.64 -26.73
CA SER A 285 58.13 -11.89 -27.50
C SER A 285 59.37 -11.19 -26.93
N SER A 286 59.20 -10.29 -25.97
CA SER A 286 60.29 -9.61 -25.23
C SER A 286 60.79 -10.38 -23.99
N LYS A 287 60.32 -11.63 -23.79
CA LYS A 287 60.81 -12.61 -22.81
C LYS A 287 61.65 -13.68 -23.48
#